data_AF-A0A485ATA9-F1
#
_entry.id   AF-A0A485ATA9-F1
#
_cell.length_a   1.000
_cell.length_b   1.000
_cell.length_c   1.000
_cell.angle_alpha   90.00
_cell.angle_beta   90.00
_cell.angle_gamma   90.00
#
_symmetry.space_group_name_H-M   'P 1'
#
loop_
_entity.id
_entity.type
_entity.pdbx_description
1 polymer ?
#
loop_
_entity_poly.entity_id
_entity_poly.type
_entity_poly.pdbx_seq_one_letter_code
_entity_poly.pdbx_strand_id
1 'polypeptide(L)'
;MTPGQGVEAQTLANCYTAMEMDLEVVPVLNKIDLPAADPERVAEEIEDIVGIDATDAVRCSAKTGLGVTDVLERLVRDIPPPEGDPEGPLQALIIDSWFDNYLGVVSLVRIKNGTMRKGDKIKVMSTGQVYNADRLGIFHAKTG
;
A
#
# COMPACT_ATOMS: atom_id res chain seq x y z
N MET A 1 12.28 6.14 -0.87
CA MET A 1 13.74 6.28 -0.68
C MET A 1 14.12 7.74 -0.48
N THR A 2 15.23 7.99 0.21
CA THR A 2 15.80 9.33 0.46
C THR A 2 17.02 9.51 -0.45
N PRO A 3 17.09 10.51 -1.36
CA PRO A 3 18.11 10.58 -2.41
C PRO A 3 19.55 10.66 -1.90
N GLY A 4 19.73 11.17 -0.68
CA GLY A 4 21.05 11.29 -0.05
C GLY A 4 21.53 10.05 0.72
N GLN A 5 20.70 9.01 0.88
CA GLN A 5 21.06 7.80 1.64
C GLN A 5 21.00 6.50 0.82
N GLY A 6 20.53 6.55 -0.44
CA GLY A 6 20.46 5.37 -1.30
C GLY A 6 19.44 4.33 -0.82
N VAL A 7 19.62 3.08 -1.29
CA VAL A 7 18.77 1.95 -0.93
C VAL A 7 19.18 1.37 0.44
N GLU A 8 18.32 1.54 1.44
CA GLU A 8 18.56 0.98 2.79
C GLU A 8 18.14 -0.49 2.89
N ALA A 9 18.82 -1.26 3.75
CA ALA A 9 18.53 -2.69 3.95
C ALA A 9 17.07 -2.99 4.33
N GLN A 10 16.41 -2.09 5.06
CA GLN A 10 14.98 -2.22 5.39
C GLN A 10 14.08 -2.04 4.16
N THR A 11 14.47 -1.17 3.24
CA THR A 11 13.74 -0.98 1.97
C THR A 11 13.85 -2.24 1.12
N LEU A 12 15.05 -2.85 1.06
CA LEU A 12 15.27 -4.12 0.36
C LEU A 12 14.40 -5.25 0.90
N ALA A 13 14.37 -5.43 2.22
CA ALA A 13 13.57 -6.51 2.82
C ALA A 13 12.08 -6.38 2.47
N ASN A 14 11.54 -5.16 2.50
CA ASN A 14 10.14 -4.91 2.13
C ASN A 14 9.89 -5.12 0.64
N CYS A 15 10.82 -4.68 -0.23
CA CYS A 15 10.73 -4.89 -1.68
C CYS A 15 10.74 -6.39 -2.02
N TYR A 16 11.66 -7.17 -1.47
CA TYR A 16 11.71 -8.62 -1.71
C TYR A 16 10.43 -9.31 -1.24
N THR A 17 9.93 -8.96 -0.06
CA THR A 17 8.65 -9.49 0.43
C THR A 17 7.49 -9.15 -0.51
N ALA A 18 7.46 -7.94 -1.08
CA ALA A 18 6.43 -7.55 -2.04
C ALA A 18 6.52 -8.36 -3.35
N MET A 19 7.73 -8.59 -3.86
CA MET A 19 7.96 -9.43 -5.05
C MET A 19 7.57 -10.89 -4.81
N GLU A 20 7.85 -11.45 -3.63
CA GLU A 20 7.41 -12.80 -3.25
C GLU A 20 5.88 -12.94 -3.19
N MET A 21 5.18 -11.83 -2.92
CA MET A 21 3.71 -11.74 -2.92
C MET A 21 3.11 -11.43 -4.29
N ASP A 22 3.92 -11.42 -5.35
CA ASP A 22 3.51 -11.11 -6.73
C ASP A 22 2.85 -9.72 -6.84
N LEU A 23 3.36 -8.76 -6.07
CA LEU A 23 2.91 -7.37 -6.11
C LEU A 23 3.75 -6.55 -7.09
N GLU A 24 3.09 -5.71 -7.88
CA GLU A 24 3.75 -4.75 -8.75
C GLU A 24 4.48 -3.68 -7.92
N VAL A 25 5.79 -3.54 -8.12
CA VAL A 25 6.62 -2.58 -7.39
C VAL A 25 6.98 -1.40 -8.27
N VAL A 26 6.44 -0.22 -7.96
CA VAL A 26 6.69 1.02 -8.71
C VAL A 26 7.75 1.87 -7.98
N PRO A 27 8.94 2.08 -8.56
CA PRO A 27 9.97 2.91 -7.92
C PRO A 27 9.60 4.40 -7.97
N VAL A 28 9.76 5.09 -6.84
CA VAL A 28 9.55 6.54 -6.71
C VAL A 28 10.70 7.19 -5.95
N LEU A 29 11.34 8.17 -6.58
CA LEU A 29 12.48 8.91 -6.08
C LEU A 29 12.00 10.24 -5.45
N ASN A 30 11.79 10.23 -4.13
CA ASN A 30 11.30 11.40 -3.39
C ASN A 30 12.44 12.34 -2.96
N LYS A 31 12.15 13.58 -2.52
CA LYS A 31 13.09 14.60 -1.98
C LYS A 31 14.13 15.14 -2.98
N ILE A 32 13.76 15.26 -4.25
CA ILE A 32 14.61 15.88 -5.28
C ILE A 32 14.88 17.38 -5.06
N ASP A 33 14.22 18.00 -4.08
CA ASP A 33 14.45 19.40 -3.69
C ASP A 33 15.76 19.62 -2.93
N LEU A 34 16.42 18.56 -2.47
CA LEU A 34 17.67 18.68 -1.73
C LEU A 34 18.86 18.92 -2.68
N PRO A 35 19.79 19.84 -2.36
CA PRO A 35 20.99 20.06 -3.19
C PRO A 35 21.89 18.82 -3.32
N ALA A 36 21.80 17.89 -2.38
CA ALA A 36 22.53 16.63 -2.37
C ALA A 36 21.73 15.47 -3.01
N ALA A 37 20.57 15.74 -3.63
CA ALA A 37 19.79 14.71 -4.28
C ALA A 37 20.46 14.27 -5.57
N ASP A 38 20.63 12.96 -5.71
CA ASP A 38 21.23 12.32 -6.88
C ASP A 38 20.30 11.19 -7.35
N PRO A 39 19.23 11.53 -8.10
CA PRO A 39 18.22 10.56 -8.51
C PRO A 39 18.75 9.57 -9.55
N GLU A 40 19.68 9.96 -10.41
CA GLU A 40 20.34 9.07 -11.37
C GLU A 40 21.06 7.92 -10.66
N ARG A 41 21.97 8.25 -9.73
CA ARG A 41 22.71 7.23 -8.97
C ARG A 41 21.79 6.31 -8.20
N VAL A 42 20.70 6.83 -7.63
CA VAL A 42 19.74 6.02 -6.87
C VAL A 42 18.90 5.11 -7.79
N ALA A 43 18.57 5.56 -9.00
CA ALA A 43 17.92 4.71 -10.00
C ALA A 43 18.82 3.51 -10.37
N GLU A 44 20.10 3.77 -10.64
CA GLU A 44 21.09 2.73 -10.92
C GLU A 44 21.22 1.74 -9.74
N GLU A 45 21.28 2.23 -8.50
CA GLU A 45 21.30 1.36 -7.31
C GLU A 45 20.06 0.47 -7.18
N ILE A 46 18.87 0.97 -7.55
CA ILE A 46 17.64 0.19 -7.52
C ILE A 46 17.71 -0.94 -8.55
N GLU A 47 18.17 -0.63 -9.77
CA GLU A 47 18.33 -1.62 -10.84
C GLU A 47 19.36 -2.69 -10.45
N ASP A 48 20.52 -2.28 -9.95
CA ASP A 48 21.62 -3.20 -9.61
C ASP A 48 21.30 -4.08 -8.39
N ILE A 49 20.64 -3.52 -7.37
CA ILE A 49 20.44 -4.22 -6.09
C ILE A 49 19.10 -4.94 -6.05
N VAL A 50 18.02 -4.31 -6.55
CA VAL A 50 16.65 -4.84 -6.47
C VAL A 50 16.26 -5.57 -7.76
N GLY A 51 16.86 -5.22 -8.90
CA GLY A 51 16.50 -5.78 -10.19
C GLY A 51 15.21 -5.21 -10.78
N ILE A 52 14.84 -3.98 -10.40
CA ILE A 52 13.65 -3.28 -10.89
C ILE A 52 14.09 -2.12 -11.77
N ASP A 53 13.52 -2.00 -12.98
CA ASP A 53 13.74 -0.85 -13.87
C ASP A 53 13.28 0.44 -13.18
N ALA A 54 14.26 1.30 -12.89
CA ALA A 54 14.07 2.58 -12.23
C ALA A 54 14.46 3.76 -13.14
N THR A 55 14.77 3.49 -14.41
CA THR A 55 15.15 4.52 -15.38
C THR A 55 14.04 5.55 -15.56
N ASP A 56 12.79 5.09 -15.60
CA ASP A 56 11.57 5.92 -15.69
C ASP A 56 10.88 6.16 -14.32
N ALA A 57 11.61 6.01 -13.22
CA ALA A 57 11.07 6.22 -11.88
C ALA A 57 10.63 7.68 -11.71
N VAL A 58 9.43 7.88 -11.14
CA VAL A 58 8.91 9.23 -10.90
C VAL A 58 9.78 9.94 -9.87
N ARG A 59 10.25 11.13 -10.23
CA ARG A 59 11.05 12.01 -9.38
C ARG A 59 10.15 13.05 -8.74
N CYS A 60 10.03 13.02 -7.43
CA CYS A 60 9.10 13.91 -6.71
C CYS A 60 9.74 14.56 -5.48
N SER A 61 9.10 15.60 -4.99
CA SER A 61 9.40 16.23 -3.71
C SER A 61 8.10 16.38 -2.93
N ALA A 62 7.90 15.50 -1.95
CA ALA A 62 6.76 15.59 -1.03
C ALA A 62 6.73 16.89 -0.22
N LYS A 63 7.87 17.60 -0.10
CA LYS A 63 7.97 18.89 0.60
C LYS A 63 7.38 20.03 -0.23
N THR A 64 7.65 20.04 -1.53
CA THR A 64 7.23 21.12 -2.43
C THR A 64 5.97 20.78 -3.21
N GLY A 65 5.59 19.50 -3.25
CA GLY A 65 4.50 18.97 -4.07
C GLY A 65 4.90 18.62 -5.51
N LEU A 66 6.14 18.92 -5.93
CA LEU A 66 6.64 18.63 -7.26
C LEU A 66 6.57 17.12 -7.55
N GLY A 67 6.04 16.73 -8.70
CA GLY A 67 5.97 15.33 -9.16
C GLY A 67 5.01 14.43 -8.39
N VAL A 68 4.29 14.94 -7.37
CA VAL A 68 3.33 14.13 -6.59
C VAL A 68 2.14 13.69 -7.44
N THR A 69 1.66 14.55 -8.33
CA THR A 69 0.61 14.16 -9.30
C THR A 69 1.11 13.06 -10.23
N ASP A 70 2.34 13.16 -10.71
CA ASP A 70 2.93 12.16 -11.61
C ASP A 70 3.05 10.78 -10.94
N VAL A 71 3.29 10.76 -9.62
CA VAL A 71 3.25 9.51 -8.83
C VAL A 71 1.86 8.89 -8.86
N LEU A 72 0.80 9.70 -8.69
CA LEU A 72 -0.58 9.21 -8.73
C LEU A 72 -0.95 8.68 -10.12
N GLU A 73 -0.58 9.40 -11.17
CA GLU A 73 -0.81 8.96 -12.57
C GLU A 73 -0.08 7.64 -12.87
N ARG A 74 1.18 7.53 -12.46
CA ARG A 74 1.98 6.29 -12.59
C ARG A 74 1.32 5.13 -11.83
N LEU A 75 0.86 5.39 -10.61
CA LEU A 75 0.19 4.39 -9.76
C LEU A 75 -1.06 3.84 -10.44
N VAL A 76 -1.93 4.72 -10.96
CA VAL A 76 -3.16 4.32 -11.66
C VAL A 76 -2.86 3.53 -12.94
N ARG A 77 -1.77 3.88 -13.63
CA ARG A 77 -1.40 3.25 -14.90
C ARG A 77 -0.81 1.84 -14.72
N ASP A 78 0.04 1.66 -13.71
CA ASP A 78 0.86 0.45 -13.57
C ASP A 78 0.27 -0.56 -12.57
N ILE A 79 -0.43 -0.10 -11.52
CA ILE A 79 -0.99 -1.03 -10.52
C ILE A 79 -2.31 -1.62 -11.05
N PRO A 80 -2.44 -2.94 -11.16
CA PRO A 80 -3.66 -3.56 -11.64
C PRO A 80 -4.83 -3.31 -10.66
N PRO A 81 -6.06 -3.17 -11.18
CA PRO A 81 -7.24 -3.07 -10.33
C PRO A 81 -7.41 -4.35 -9.50
N PRO A 82 -8.07 -4.30 -8.34
CA PRO A 82 -8.34 -5.49 -7.56
C PRO A 82 -9.28 -6.44 -8.32
N GLU A 83 -8.95 -7.73 -8.30
CA GLU A 83 -9.78 -8.80 -8.85
C GLU A 83 -10.68 -9.41 -7.77
N GLY A 84 -11.87 -9.86 -8.19
CA GLY A 84 -12.86 -10.52 -7.32
C GLY A 84 -14.27 -10.44 -7.89
N ASP A 85 -15.15 -11.32 -7.41
CA ASP A 85 -16.58 -11.33 -7.72
C ASP A 85 -17.38 -10.73 -6.55
N PRO A 86 -17.98 -9.54 -6.72
CA PRO A 86 -18.80 -8.90 -5.69
C PRO A 86 -20.04 -9.70 -5.26
N GLU A 87 -20.55 -10.58 -6.14
CA GLU A 87 -21.72 -11.43 -5.91
C GLU A 87 -21.35 -12.81 -5.33
N GLY A 88 -20.05 -13.13 -5.28
CA GLY A 88 -19.55 -14.36 -4.69
C GLY A 88 -19.59 -14.36 -3.15
N PRO A 89 -19.18 -15.49 -2.52
CA PRO A 89 -19.10 -15.56 -1.06
C PRO A 89 -18.07 -14.57 -0.52
N LEU A 90 -18.41 -13.94 0.61
CA LEU A 90 -17.56 -12.96 1.28
C LEU A 90 -16.22 -13.58 1.69
N GLN A 91 -15.12 -12.99 1.20
CA GLN A 91 -13.77 -13.29 1.62
C GLN A 91 -13.04 -11.99 1.93
N ALA A 92 -12.63 -11.84 3.19
CA ALA A 92 -11.94 -10.66 3.69
C ALA A 92 -10.65 -11.05 4.42
N LEU A 93 -9.56 -10.38 4.11
CA LEU A 93 -8.28 -10.51 4.81
C LEU A 93 -8.19 -9.44 5.90
N ILE A 94 -7.95 -9.84 7.14
CA ILE A 94 -7.61 -8.90 8.22
C ILE A 94 -6.18 -8.45 8.00
N ILE A 95 -6.00 -7.15 7.73
CA ILE A 95 -4.69 -6.52 7.54
C ILE A 95 -4.11 -6.16 8.89
N ASP A 96 -4.93 -5.57 9.75
CA ASP A 96 -4.54 -5.12 11.09
C ASP A 96 -5.77 -5.09 12.02
N SER A 97 -5.54 -5.08 13.32
CA SER A 97 -6.58 -4.96 14.34
C SER A 97 -6.08 -4.21 15.55
N TRP A 98 -6.90 -3.31 16.08
CA TRP A 98 -6.59 -2.55 17.30
C TRP A 98 -7.83 -2.42 18.20
N PHE A 99 -7.59 -2.03 19.44
CA PHE A 99 -8.65 -1.77 20.40
C PHE A 99 -9.00 -0.27 20.41
N ASP A 100 -10.28 0.04 20.21
CA ASP A 100 -10.85 1.36 20.40
C ASP A 100 -11.69 1.36 21.69
N ASN A 101 -11.50 2.38 22.54
CA ASN A 101 -12.14 2.44 23.85
C ASN A 101 -13.68 2.51 23.79
N TYR A 102 -14.27 2.94 22.68
CA TYR A 102 -15.71 3.07 22.50
C TYR A 102 -16.29 1.98 21.62
N LEU A 103 -15.54 1.54 20.60
CA LEU A 103 -16.01 0.56 19.61
C LEU A 103 -15.57 -0.88 19.92
N GLY A 104 -14.67 -1.07 20.88
CA GLY A 104 -14.06 -2.36 21.15
C GLY A 104 -13.01 -2.70 20.09
N VAL A 105 -12.92 -3.99 19.70
CA VAL A 105 -11.96 -4.42 18.68
C VAL A 105 -12.40 -3.96 17.30
N VAL A 106 -11.54 -3.19 16.64
CA VAL A 106 -11.72 -2.72 15.26
C VAL A 106 -10.70 -3.44 14.38
N SER A 107 -11.14 -3.96 13.24
CA SER A 107 -10.27 -4.63 12.27
C SER A 107 -10.26 -3.88 10.94
N LEU A 108 -9.07 -3.60 10.42
CA LEU A 108 -8.88 -3.14 9.05
C LEU A 108 -8.84 -4.38 8.15
N VAL A 109 -9.76 -4.42 7.18
CA VAL A 109 -9.92 -5.58 6.29
C VAL A 109 -9.80 -5.18 4.83
N ARG A 110 -9.23 -6.07 4.00
CA ARG A 110 -9.31 -6.02 2.54
C ARG A 110 -10.34 -7.05 2.07
N ILE A 111 -11.40 -6.60 1.39
CA ILE A 111 -12.33 -7.50 0.71
C ILE A 111 -11.67 -8.01 -0.57
N LYS A 112 -11.55 -9.33 -0.70
CA LYS A 112 -11.05 -10.00 -1.92
C LYS A 112 -12.21 -10.53 -2.78
N ASN A 113 -13.29 -10.96 -2.14
CA ASN A 113 -14.46 -11.50 -2.84
C ASN A 113 -15.74 -11.21 -2.06
N GLY A 114 -16.87 -11.16 -2.76
CA GLY A 114 -18.18 -10.86 -2.21
C GLY A 114 -18.32 -9.43 -1.72
N THR A 115 -19.39 -9.18 -0.98
CA THR A 115 -19.71 -7.86 -0.41
C THR A 115 -20.03 -7.99 1.07
N MET A 116 -19.56 -7.03 1.88
CA MET A 116 -19.89 -6.93 3.30
C MET A 116 -20.78 -5.71 3.53
N ARG A 117 -21.92 -5.90 4.19
CA ARG A 117 -22.89 -4.85 4.52
C ARG A 117 -23.11 -4.77 6.03
N LYS A 118 -23.57 -3.59 6.46
CA LYS A 118 -23.89 -3.37 7.87
C LYS A 118 -25.00 -4.33 8.30
N GLY A 119 -24.80 -5.02 9.42
CA GLY A 119 -25.71 -6.02 9.96
C GLY A 119 -25.48 -7.44 9.45
N ASP A 120 -24.55 -7.66 8.51
CA ASP A 120 -24.20 -9.01 8.06
C ASP A 120 -23.60 -9.83 9.20
N LYS A 121 -23.89 -11.13 9.21
CA LYS A 121 -23.22 -12.09 10.09
C LYS A 121 -21.92 -12.55 9.43
N ILE A 122 -20.80 -12.18 10.02
CA ILE A 122 -19.46 -12.53 9.56
C ILE A 122 -18.89 -13.66 10.40
N LYS A 123 -18.12 -14.55 9.78
CA LYS A 123 -17.46 -15.66 10.47
C LYS A 123 -15.95 -15.50 10.39
N VAL A 124 -15.30 -15.47 11.55
CA VAL A 124 -13.83 -15.49 11.62
C VAL A 124 -13.38 -16.93 11.40
N MET A 125 -12.72 -17.20 10.28
CA MET A 125 -12.42 -18.57 9.86
C MET A 125 -11.44 -19.29 10.79
N SER A 126 -10.53 -18.57 11.46
CA SER A 126 -9.56 -19.16 12.38
C SER A 126 -10.17 -19.64 13.71
N THR A 127 -11.19 -18.94 14.22
CA THR A 127 -11.84 -19.28 15.51
C THR A 127 -13.20 -19.94 15.34
N GLY A 128 -13.79 -19.85 14.14
CA GLY A 128 -15.15 -20.29 13.84
C GLY A 128 -16.25 -19.42 14.45
N GLN A 129 -15.89 -18.35 15.19
CA GLN A 129 -16.83 -17.46 15.85
C GLN A 129 -17.55 -16.58 14.84
N VAL A 130 -18.83 -16.30 15.14
CA VAL A 130 -19.71 -15.48 14.31
C VAL A 130 -20.00 -14.17 15.02
N TYR A 131 -19.85 -13.06 14.30
CA TYR A 131 -20.08 -11.71 14.78
C TYR A 131 -21.04 -10.98 13.85
N ASN A 132 -21.68 -9.92 14.33
CA ASN A 132 -22.44 -9.01 13.47
C ASN A 132 -21.54 -7.85 13.05
N ALA A 133 -21.58 -7.48 11.77
CA ALA A 133 -20.93 -6.30 11.23
C ALA A 133 -21.70 -5.02 11.62
N ASP A 134 -21.65 -4.64 12.90
CA ASP A 134 -22.46 -3.53 13.44
C ASP A 134 -22.08 -2.17 12.87
N ARG A 135 -20.78 -1.95 12.62
CA ARG A 135 -20.26 -0.73 12.02
C ARG A 135 -19.22 -1.08 10.96
N LEU A 136 -19.38 -0.48 9.79
CA LEU A 136 -18.44 -0.55 8.69
C LEU A 136 -18.08 0.88 8.27
N GLY A 137 -16.87 1.05 7.76
CA GLY A 137 -16.41 2.34 7.27
C GLY A 137 -15.15 2.17 6.43
N ILE A 138 -14.81 3.24 5.73
CA ILE A 138 -13.54 3.38 5.02
C ILE A 138 -12.69 4.40 5.77
N PHE A 139 -11.38 4.21 5.75
CA PHE A 139 -10.47 5.17 6.34
C PHE A 139 -10.35 6.39 5.42
N HIS A 140 -10.89 7.53 5.86
CA HIS A 140 -10.52 8.82 5.31
C HIS A 140 -9.52 9.46 6.26
N ALA A 141 -8.35 9.84 5.75
CA ALA A 141 -7.47 10.73 6.49
C ALA A 141 -8.26 12.02 6.77
N LYS A 142 -8.50 12.32 8.06
CA LYS A 142 -9.10 13.60 8.43
C LYS A 142 -8.11 14.69 8.00
N THR A 143 -8.52 15.51 7.04
CA THR A 143 -7.79 16.75 6.73
C THR A 143 -7.89 17.63 7.97
N GLY A 144 -6.75 17.87 8.63
CA GLY A 144 -6.64 18.80 9.74
C GLY A 144 -6.77 20.24 9.28
#